data_AF-A0A7W5TC93-F1
#
_entry.id   AF-A0A7W5TC93-F1
#
_cell.length_a   1.000
_cell.length_b   1.000
_cell.length_c   1.000
_cell.angle_alpha   90.00
_cell.angle_beta   90.00
_cell.angle_gamma   90.00
#
_symmetry.space_group_name_H-M   'P 1'
#
loop_
_entity.id
_entity.type
_entity.pdbx_description
1 polymer ?
#
loop_
_entity_poly.entity_id
_entity_poly.type
_entity_poly.pdbx_seq_one_letter_code
_entity_poly.pdbx_strand_id
1 'polypeptide(L)'
;MTKLIAAMKEPGFSWPICHEANAGKPGRENYEDCPAGTTVGYSSQGDGGWRGEPDRCTKTVDVCHSPIERNANARQSGMTMGRSFGNGRDGCIQQVATPRPRRADPYFFDIPNDQGMKERFWFNLDH
;
A
#
# COMPACT_ATOMS: atom_id res chain seq x y z
N MET A 1 -6.78 -14.96 -18.78
CA MET A 1 -5.32 -15.05 -18.98
C MET A 1 -4.70 -16.35 -18.42
N THR A 2 -5.34 -17.50 -18.62
CA THR A 2 -4.99 -18.75 -17.91
C THR A 2 -3.68 -19.40 -18.34
N LYS A 3 -3.30 -19.30 -19.61
CA LYS A 3 -2.06 -19.92 -20.13
C LYS A 3 -0.79 -19.29 -19.55
N LEU A 4 -0.77 -17.97 -19.38
CA LEU A 4 0.38 -17.24 -18.84
C LEU A 4 0.58 -17.52 -17.35
N ILE A 5 -0.51 -17.49 -16.57
CA ILE A 5 -0.48 -17.79 -15.12
C ILE A 5 0.01 -19.21 -14.87
N ALA A 6 -0.43 -20.18 -15.69
CA ALA A 6 0.04 -21.56 -15.59
C ALA A 6 1.55 -21.65 -15.84
N ALA A 7 2.05 -21.00 -16.90
CA ALA A 7 3.47 -20.95 -17.21
C ALA A 7 4.28 -20.28 -16.09
N MET A 8 3.78 -19.21 -15.48
CA MET A 8 4.43 -18.53 -14.35
C MET A 8 4.61 -19.40 -13.09
N LYS A 9 3.80 -20.45 -12.92
CA LYS A 9 3.91 -21.39 -11.80
C LYS A 9 5.00 -22.44 -12.01
N GLU A 10 5.46 -22.62 -13.25
CA GLU A 10 6.49 -23.59 -13.57
C GLU A 10 7.88 -23.11 -13.09
N PRO A 11 8.69 -24.00 -12.49
CA PRO A 11 10.05 -23.67 -12.09
C PRO A 11 10.88 -23.28 -13.32
N GLY A 12 11.56 -22.13 -13.26
CA GLY A 12 12.39 -21.62 -14.36
C GLY A 12 11.66 -20.73 -15.36
N PHE A 13 10.39 -20.39 -15.13
CA PHE A 13 9.68 -19.42 -15.97
C PHE A 13 10.38 -18.05 -15.96
N SER A 14 10.68 -17.57 -17.16
CA SER A 14 11.09 -16.20 -17.42
C SER A 14 10.00 -15.49 -18.21
N TRP A 15 9.79 -14.22 -17.87
CA TRP A 15 8.88 -13.39 -18.64
C TRP A 15 9.44 -13.22 -20.05
N PRO A 16 8.63 -13.46 -21.10
CA PRO A 16 9.06 -13.22 -22.46
C PRO A 16 9.39 -11.74 -22.62
N ILE A 17 10.58 -11.46 -23.14
CA ILE A 17 11.06 -10.10 -23.39
C ILE A 17 10.69 -9.76 -24.83
N CYS A 18 9.88 -8.72 -25.02
CA CYS A 18 9.66 -8.14 -26.33
C CYS A 18 10.80 -7.15 -26.60
N HIS A 19 11.77 -7.56 -27.43
CA HIS A 19 12.92 -6.71 -27.75
C HIS A 19 12.51 -5.44 -28.49
N GLU A 20 11.48 -5.52 -29.33
CA GLU A 20 10.91 -4.39 -30.08
C GLU A 20 10.31 -3.33 -29.15
N ALA A 21 9.70 -3.76 -28.04
CA ALA A 21 9.11 -2.85 -27.05
C ALA A 21 10.11 -2.42 -25.96
N ASN A 22 11.35 -2.93 -26.00
CA ASN A 22 12.36 -2.75 -24.96
C ASN A 22 11.81 -2.90 -23.53
N ALA A 23 10.85 -3.82 -23.38
CA ALA A 23 10.10 -4.05 -22.16
C ALA A 23 10.63 -5.31 -21.47
N GLY A 24 11.10 -5.17 -20.25
CA GLY A 24 11.61 -6.27 -19.44
C GLY A 24 10.52 -7.02 -18.66
N LYS A 25 10.93 -7.73 -17.60
CA LYS A 25 10.02 -8.37 -16.64
C LYS A 25 9.08 -7.32 -16.01
N PRO A 26 7.78 -7.61 -15.83
CA PRO A 26 6.88 -6.67 -15.19
C PRO A 26 7.26 -6.46 -13.72
N GLY A 27 7.09 -5.22 -13.26
CA GLY A 27 7.12 -4.87 -11.86
C GLY A 27 5.82 -5.26 -11.16
N ARG A 28 5.83 -5.19 -9.83
CA ARG A 28 4.64 -5.44 -9.01
C ARG A 28 4.55 -4.43 -7.88
N GLU A 29 3.41 -3.76 -7.78
CA GLU A 29 3.04 -2.88 -6.67
C GLU A 29 1.67 -3.30 -6.15
N ASN A 30 1.61 -3.79 -4.91
CA ASN A 30 0.37 -4.34 -4.34
C ASN A 30 -0.63 -3.27 -3.87
N TYR A 31 -0.15 -2.05 -3.61
CA TYR A 31 -0.91 -1.02 -2.91
C TYR A 31 -0.99 0.28 -3.73
N GLU A 32 -2.15 0.92 -3.70
CA GLU A 32 -2.38 2.24 -4.31
C GLU A 32 -1.80 3.35 -3.46
N ASP A 33 -1.70 4.56 -3.97
CA ASP A 33 -1.23 5.68 -3.17
C ASP A 33 -2.16 5.96 -1.99
N CYS A 34 -1.58 6.41 -0.88
CA CYS A 34 -2.36 6.81 0.27
C CYS A 34 -3.21 8.04 -0.06
N PRO A 35 -4.46 8.12 0.43
CA PRO A 35 -5.31 9.27 0.17
C PRO A 35 -4.68 10.56 0.70
N ALA A 36 -5.03 11.69 0.10
CA ALA A 36 -4.47 12.99 0.46
C ALA A 36 -4.58 13.26 1.97
N GLY A 37 -3.50 13.77 2.57
CA GLY A 37 -3.42 14.01 4.01
C GLY A 37 -3.07 12.79 4.86
N THR A 38 -2.73 11.66 4.23
CA THR A 38 -2.20 10.48 4.92
C THR A 38 -0.82 10.10 4.36
N THR A 39 0.02 9.48 5.17
CA THR A 39 1.38 9.06 4.81
C THR A 39 1.52 7.54 4.86
N VAL A 40 2.39 6.98 4.03
CA VAL A 40 2.64 5.53 4.00
C VAL A 40 3.19 5.05 5.35
N GLY A 41 2.55 4.03 5.90
CA GLY A 41 2.94 3.35 7.12
C GLY A 41 3.05 1.84 6.92
N TYR A 42 3.50 1.17 7.98
CA TYR A 42 3.85 -0.25 7.96
C TYR A 42 3.17 -0.94 9.15
N SER A 43 2.56 -2.10 8.94
CA SER A 43 1.91 -2.87 10.01
C SER A 43 2.88 -3.60 10.93
N SER A 44 4.06 -3.94 10.40
CA SER A 44 5.07 -4.74 11.08
C SER A 44 6.44 -4.06 11.01
N GLN A 45 7.04 -3.89 12.18
CA GLN A 45 8.49 -3.93 12.34
C GLN A 45 8.79 -5.41 12.57
N GLY A 46 9.34 -6.12 11.58
CA GLY A 46 9.74 -7.51 11.80
C GLY A 46 10.81 -7.57 12.90
N ASP A 47 10.82 -8.66 13.67
CA ASP A 47 11.93 -8.96 14.59
C ASP A 47 13.24 -8.96 13.78
N GLY A 48 14.08 -7.93 13.98
CA GLY A 48 15.29 -7.69 13.18
C GLY A 48 15.33 -6.36 12.42
N GLY A 49 14.33 -5.48 12.56
CA GLY A 49 14.38 -4.12 12.01
C GLY A 49 14.05 -4.03 10.51
N TRP A 50 13.72 -5.15 9.87
CA TRP A 50 13.19 -5.18 8.53
C TRP A 50 11.79 -4.55 8.52
N ARG A 51 11.62 -3.52 7.68
CA ARG A 51 10.31 -2.91 7.45
C ARG A 51 9.43 -3.95 6.73
N GLY A 52 8.25 -4.21 7.28
CA GLY A 52 7.23 -5.01 6.61
C GLY A 52 6.72 -4.35 5.33
N GLU A 53 5.67 -4.91 4.74
CA GLU A 53 5.03 -4.27 3.59
C GLU A 53 4.45 -2.89 3.98
N PRO A 54 4.48 -1.90 3.06
CA PRO A 54 3.88 -0.58 3.24
C PRO A 54 2.36 -0.66 3.11
N ASP A 55 1.73 -1.42 3.99
CA ASP A 55 0.33 -1.85 3.93
C ASP A 55 -0.64 -0.92 4.66
N ARG A 56 -0.16 0.22 5.18
CA ARG A 56 -0.97 1.19 5.93
C ARG A 56 -0.83 2.60 5.38
N CYS A 57 -1.88 3.37 5.61
CA CYS A 57 -1.86 4.83 5.55
C CYS A 57 -2.05 5.35 6.98
N THR A 58 -1.17 6.25 7.40
CA THR A 58 -1.16 6.81 8.74
C THR A 58 -1.43 8.31 8.69
N LYS A 59 -2.14 8.82 9.69
CA LYS A 59 -2.33 10.25 9.88
C LYS A 59 -2.33 10.58 11.37
N THR A 60 -1.84 11.76 11.70
CA THR A 60 -1.92 12.29 13.06
C THR A 60 -3.20 13.11 13.18
N VAL A 61 -4.05 12.76 14.14
CA VAL A 61 -5.29 13.46 14.46
C VAL A 61 -5.23 13.96 15.90
N ASP A 62 -5.78 15.15 16.11
CA ASP A 62 -6.03 15.68 17.44
C ASP A 62 -7.47 15.29 17.85
N VAL A 63 -7.59 14.48 18.90
CA VAL A 63 -8.86 14.01 19.48
C VAL A 63 -9.15 14.70 20.82
N CYS A 64 -8.64 15.92 21.04
CA CYS A 64 -8.98 16.74 22.19
C CYS A 64 -10.49 17.05 22.19
N HIS A 65 -11.28 16.17 22.77
CA HIS A 65 -12.71 16.37 23.01
C HIS A 65 -12.94 16.99 24.39
N SER A 66 -13.90 17.90 24.49
CA SER A 66 -14.42 18.37 25.78
C SER A 66 -15.04 17.19 26.57
N PRO A 67 -15.12 17.25 27.92
CA PRO A 67 -15.59 16.14 28.76
C PRO A 67 -16.97 15.56 28.39
N ILE A 68 -17.79 16.29 27.61
CA ILE A 68 -19.18 15.99 27.27
C ILE A 68 -19.29 14.90 26.19
N GLU A 69 -18.29 14.73 25.33
CA GLU A 69 -18.38 13.84 24.15
C GLU A 69 -17.71 12.46 24.35
N ARG A 70 -17.32 12.12 25.59
CA ARG A 70 -16.66 10.84 25.90
C ARG A 70 -17.51 9.60 25.61
N ASN A 71 -18.83 9.73 25.46
CA ASN A 71 -19.74 8.60 25.27
C ASN A 71 -20.12 8.28 23.80
N ALA A 72 -19.69 9.08 22.81
CA ALA A 72 -20.13 8.91 21.42
C ALA A 72 -19.18 8.06 20.55
N ASN A 73 -17.86 8.12 20.78
CA ASN A 73 -16.86 7.65 19.80
C ASN A 73 -16.22 6.29 20.08
N ALA A 74 -16.66 5.55 21.12
CA ALA A 74 -16.25 4.16 21.33
C ALA A 74 -16.74 3.20 20.21
N ARG A 75 -17.42 3.71 19.18
CA ARG A 75 -18.03 2.95 18.09
C ARG A 75 -17.55 3.32 16.68
N GLN A 76 -16.47 4.11 16.51
CA GLN A 76 -15.83 4.26 15.19
C GLN A 76 -15.03 3.00 14.85
N SER A 77 -15.80 1.95 14.58
CA SER A 77 -15.39 0.64 14.09
C SER A 77 -14.74 0.82 12.72
N GLY A 78 -13.41 0.75 12.66
CA GLY A 78 -12.66 0.86 11.40
C GLY A 78 -11.18 1.21 11.57
N MET A 79 -10.77 1.78 12.72
CA MET A 79 -9.35 2.02 13.01
C MET A 79 -8.71 0.75 13.56
N THR A 80 -7.70 0.23 12.87
CA THR A 80 -7.05 -1.04 13.26
C THR A 80 -6.03 -0.83 14.39
N MET A 81 -5.42 0.35 14.51
CA MET A 81 -4.49 0.70 15.59
C MET A 81 -4.40 2.21 15.78
N GLY A 82 -4.72 2.69 16.99
CA GLY A 82 -4.40 4.03 17.46
C GLY A 82 -3.15 4.01 18.33
N ARG A 83 -2.12 4.80 18.02
CA ARG A 83 -0.99 5.05 18.93
C ARG A 83 -1.10 6.47 19.47
N SER A 84 -1.33 6.61 20.77
CA SER A 84 -1.30 7.90 21.44
C SER A 84 0.14 8.33 21.67
N PHE A 85 0.51 9.54 21.24
CA PHE A 85 1.84 10.08 21.46
C PHE A 85 1.77 11.13 22.58
N GLY A 86 2.22 10.77 23.78
CA GLY A 86 2.29 11.70 24.92
C GLY A 86 2.74 11.04 26.22
N ASN A 87 3.79 11.59 26.85
CA ASN A 87 4.24 11.25 28.21
C ASN A 87 3.33 11.88 29.28
N GLY A 88 2.03 11.64 29.19
CA GLY A 88 1.04 12.20 30.08
C GLY A 88 -0.33 11.67 29.73
N ARG A 89 -1.18 11.44 30.74
CA ARG A 89 -2.53 10.90 30.62
C ARG A 89 -3.50 11.77 29.79
N ASP A 90 -3.00 12.89 29.24
CA ASP A 90 -3.73 13.95 28.53
C ASP A 90 -3.25 14.17 27.08
N GLY A 91 -2.42 13.28 26.53
CA GLY A 91 -2.01 13.35 25.13
C GLY A 91 -3.18 13.07 24.19
N CYS A 92 -3.86 14.13 23.73
CA CYS A 92 -4.99 14.03 22.81
C CYS A 92 -4.58 13.87 21.35
N ILE A 93 -3.28 13.80 21.05
CA ILE A 93 -2.78 13.53 19.71
C ILE A 93 -2.67 12.01 19.51
N GLN A 94 -3.42 11.50 18.55
CA GLN A 94 -3.42 10.09 18.17
C GLN A 94 -2.94 9.93 16.74
N GLN A 95 -2.09 8.94 16.48
CA GLN A 95 -1.87 8.48 15.13
C GLN A 95 -2.86 7.37 14.81
N VAL A 96 -3.62 7.58 13.76
CA VAL A 96 -4.56 6.61 13.21
C VAL A 96 -3.90 5.94 12.03
N ALA A 97 -3.92 4.61 12.02
CA ALA A 97 -3.55 3.81 10.87
C ALA A 97 -4.78 3.17 10.24
N THR A 98 -4.95 3.36 8.94
CA THR A 98 -5.93 2.66 8.11
C THR A 98 -5.20 1.72 7.15
N PRO A 99 -5.78 0.57 6.77
CA PRO A 99 -5.22 -0.26 5.71
C PRO A 99 -5.05 0.53 4.41
N ARG A 100 -3.92 0.33 3.73
CA ARG A 100 -3.66 0.96 2.43
C ARG A 100 -4.49 0.25 1.36
N PRO A 101 -5.17 1.00 0.45
CA PRO A 101 -5.95 0.37 -0.61
C PRO A 101 -5.08 -0.53 -1.47
N ARG A 102 -5.60 -1.71 -1.86
CA ARG A 102 -4.91 -2.63 -2.76
C ARG A 102 -5.21 -2.25 -4.20
N ARG A 103 -4.19 -2.29 -5.06
CA ARG A 103 -4.37 -2.06 -6.50
C ARG A 103 -5.23 -3.16 -7.11
N ALA A 104 -6.20 -2.74 -7.93
CA ALA A 104 -6.94 -3.66 -8.79
C ALA A 104 -6.01 -4.35 -9.81
N ASP A 105 -5.04 -3.60 -10.34
CA ASP A 105 -4.03 -4.07 -11.28
C ASP A 105 -2.63 -3.94 -10.65
N PRO A 106 -2.13 -4.99 -9.97
CA PRO A 106 -0.88 -4.88 -9.21
C PRO A 106 0.38 -5.05 -10.06
N TYR A 107 0.27 -5.56 -11.29
CA TYR A 107 1.41 -5.76 -12.17
C TYR A 107 1.54 -4.60 -13.15
N PHE A 108 2.76 -4.26 -13.54
CA PHE A 108 2.98 -3.23 -14.53
C PHE A 108 4.19 -3.47 -15.42
N PHE A 109 4.14 -2.91 -16.63
CA PHE A 109 5.30 -2.74 -17.50
C PHE A 109 5.64 -1.27 -17.63
N ASP A 110 6.93 -0.95 -17.56
CA ASP A 110 7.44 0.37 -17.94
C ASP A 110 8.00 0.26 -19.36
N ILE A 111 7.25 0.77 -20.34
CA ILE A 111 7.57 0.67 -21.77
C ILE A 111 8.00 2.06 -22.26
N PRO A 112 9.19 2.22 -22.87
CA PRO A 112 9.58 3.49 -23.47
C PRO A 112 8.69 3.80 -24.68
N ASN A 113 8.18 5.02 -24.75
CA ASN A 113 7.52 5.54 -25.95
C ASN A 113 8.54 5.95 -27.02
N ASP A 114 8.07 6.42 -28.18
CA ASP A 114 8.93 6.81 -29.32
C ASP A 114 9.93 7.93 -28.97
N GLN A 115 9.71 8.65 -27.87
CA GLN A 115 10.57 9.71 -27.35
C GLN A 115 11.53 9.21 -26.25
N GLY A 116 11.52 7.91 -25.93
CA GLY A 116 12.33 7.29 -24.89
C GLY A 116 11.82 7.50 -23.46
N MET A 117 10.64 8.12 -23.27
CA MET A 117 10.04 8.26 -21.95
C MET A 117 9.29 6.98 -21.57
N LYS A 118 9.54 6.48 -20.36
CA LYS A 118 8.87 5.26 -19.87
C LYS A 118 7.44 5.56 -19.47
N GLU A 119 6.50 4.92 -20.15
CA GLU A 119 5.09 4.89 -19.79
C GLU A 119 4.77 3.61 -19.02
N ARG A 120 3.98 3.75 -17.96
CA ARG A 120 3.62 2.63 -17.08
C ARG A 120 2.24 2.08 -17.43
N PHE A 121 2.20 0.82 -17.82
CA PHE A 121 0.96 0.10 -18.15
C PHE A 121 0.64 -0.92 -17.07
N TRP A 122 -0.51 -0.78 -16.44
CA TRP A 122 -0.97 -1.64 -15.35
C TRP A 122 -1.85 -2.78 -15.87
N PHE A 123 -1.76 -3.95 -15.24
CA PHE A 123 -2.61 -5.10 -15.53
C PHE A 123 -2.76 -6.03 -14.31
N ASN A 124 -3.77 -6.89 -14.36
CA ASN A 124 -4.00 -7.95 -13.38
C ASN A 124 -3.83 -9.33 -14.03
N LEU A 125 -3.25 -10.27 -13.28
CA LEU A 125 -3.12 -11.67 -13.68
C LEU A 125 -4.30 -12.53 -13.23
N ASP A 126 -5.18 -12.07 -12.35
CA ASP A 126 -6.27 -12.85 -11.77
C ASP A 126 -7.57 -12.87 -12.62
N HIS A 127 -7.52 -12.42 -13.89
CA HIS A 127 -8.67 -12.36 -14.81
C HIS A 127 -8.64 -13.42 -15.93
#